data_AF-A0A1H3IIW6-F1
#
_entry.id   AF-A0A1H3IIW6-F1
#
_cell.length_a   1.000
_cell.length_b   1.000
_cell.length_c   1.000
_cell.angle_alpha   90.00
_cell.angle_beta   90.00
_cell.angle_gamma   90.00
#
_symmetry.space_group_name_H-M   'P 1'
#
loop_
_entity.id
_entity.type
_entity.pdbx_description
1 polymer ?
#
loop_
_entity_poly.entity_id
_entity_poly.type
_entity_poly.pdbx_seq_one_letter_code
_entity_poly.pdbx_strand_id
1 'polypeptide(L)'
;MLKKKFLAVTLSMGLLAGGVFVFNQKAFADEPTSKMGEQKGHEKKEKMSKEQRIEQISSKVSTYLGVPQAEVQKLAQDSKIGVKNVVFGAVIAKKTNQPLAQAIAEKEKLGHWKQVMTAHKLEWKDIYPEMKKIAPHFGKKLKLIKNPTMMYEVLSTYTGESTSTLKGLNEKYNIHPKGLMKASVLSKASGKKLEDVLKLKTKDNKWEDVATKLNVDKQKLSEARKELFAKLRAEKKEQKQEQKQEQKQGLNQ
;
A
#
# COMPACT_ATOMS: atom_id res chain seq x y z
N MET A 1 -13.71 12.75 -45.42
CA MET A 1 -13.48 11.56 -46.28
C MET A 1 -12.22 10.86 -45.76
N LEU A 2 -12.32 9.79 -44.97
CA LEU A 2 -12.27 8.38 -45.39
C LEU A 2 -11.14 8.03 -46.39
N LYS A 3 -10.11 7.30 -45.93
CA LYS A 3 -9.73 5.91 -46.33
C LYS A 3 -8.30 5.59 -45.83
N LYS A 4 -8.16 4.60 -44.93
CA LYS A 4 -7.67 3.20 -45.15
C LYS A 4 -6.17 3.13 -45.49
N LYS A 5 -5.33 2.69 -44.53
CA LYS A 5 -4.76 1.34 -44.35
C LYS A 5 -3.85 0.89 -45.52
N PHE A 6 -2.57 0.69 -45.22
CA PHE A 6 -1.73 -0.31 -45.88
C PHE A 6 -1.03 -1.17 -44.83
N LEU A 7 -1.26 -2.47 -44.95
CA LEU A 7 -0.48 -3.56 -44.37
C LEU A 7 0.86 -3.63 -45.10
N ALA A 8 1.95 -3.86 -44.37
CA ALA A 8 3.15 -4.47 -44.92
C ALA A 8 3.44 -5.74 -44.11
N VAL A 9 3.19 -6.87 -44.77
CA VAL A 9 3.57 -8.22 -44.37
C VAL A 9 5.03 -8.40 -44.77
N THR A 10 5.88 -8.84 -43.86
CA THR A 10 7.15 -9.49 -44.20
C THR A 10 7.29 -10.77 -43.40
N LEU A 11 7.07 -11.89 -44.11
CA LEU A 11 7.59 -13.19 -43.74
C LEU A 11 9.12 -13.14 -43.77
N SER A 12 9.78 -13.59 -42.70
CA SER A 12 11.15 -14.08 -42.77
C SER A 12 11.18 -15.48 -42.16
N MET A 13 11.31 -16.44 -43.06
CA MET A 13 11.46 -17.87 -42.84
C MET A 13 12.94 -18.19 -42.68
N GLY A 14 13.27 -19.09 -41.74
CA GLY A 14 14.59 -19.71 -41.59
C GLY A 14 14.94 -19.88 -40.12
N LEU A 15 15.51 -20.99 -39.65
CA LEU A 15 15.88 -22.26 -40.28
C LEU A 15 16.09 -23.26 -39.11
N LEU A 16 15.74 -24.51 -39.34
CA LEU A 16 15.86 -25.64 -38.42
C LEU A 16 17.32 -25.97 -38.04
N ALA A 17 17.58 -26.16 -36.74
CA ALA A 17 18.59 -27.05 -36.16
C ALA A 17 18.21 -27.20 -34.67
N GLY A 18 17.78 -28.35 -34.16
CA GLY A 18 18.52 -29.60 -34.08
C GLY A 18 19.03 -29.75 -32.63
N GLY A 19 18.37 -30.56 -31.80
CA GLY A 19 18.80 -30.78 -30.42
C GLY A 19 17.72 -31.36 -29.51
N VAL A 20 17.56 -32.68 -29.59
CA VAL A 20 16.72 -33.50 -28.69
C VAL A 20 17.28 -33.42 -27.27
N PHE A 21 16.55 -32.82 -26.33
CA PHE A 21 16.85 -33.02 -24.90
C PHE A 21 16.21 -34.32 -24.44
N VAL A 22 17.10 -35.29 -24.19
CA VAL A 22 16.83 -36.60 -23.60
C VAL A 22 16.28 -36.43 -22.18
N PHE A 23 15.15 -37.11 -21.92
CA PHE A 23 14.63 -37.32 -20.57
C PHE A 23 15.63 -38.16 -19.77
N ASN A 24 16.14 -37.60 -18.67
CA ASN A 24 16.91 -38.38 -17.70
C ASN A 24 15.92 -39.15 -16.81
N GLN A 25 15.55 -40.36 -17.24
CA GLN A 25 15.01 -41.38 -16.35
C GLN A 25 16.18 -42.08 -15.67
N LYS A 26 16.29 -41.89 -14.35
CA LYS A 26 16.96 -42.87 -13.49
C LYS A 26 15.98 -43.25 -12.41
N ALA A 27 15.32 -44.38 -12.64
CA ALA A 27 14.67 -45.16 -11.59
C ALA A 27 15.78 -45.81 -10.77
N PHE A 28 15.71 -45.65 -9.45
CA PHE A 28 16.14 -46.67 -8.50
C PHE A 28 15.18 -46.58 -7.32
N ALA A 29 14.38 -47.63 -7.17
CA ALA A 29 13.61 -47.90 -5.98
C ALA A 29 14.58 -48.31 -4.87
N ASP A 30 14.36 -47.75 -3.68
CA ASP A 30 14.48 -48.44 -2.38
C ASP A 30 13.84 -47.53 -1.32
N GLU A 31 12.67 -47.92 -0.85
CA GLU A 31 12.20 -47.62 0.50
C GLU A 31 12.65 -48.79 1.41
N PRO A 32 12.86 -48.63 2.73
CA PRO A 32 11.93 -47.88 3.57
C PRO A 32 12.53 -47.15 4.79
N THR A 33 11.64 -46.44 5.49
CA THR A 33 11.74 -45.97 6.87
C THR A 33 12.52 -44.67 7.12
N SER A 34 11.79 -43.59 7.38
CA SER A 34 11.54 -43.18 8.77
C SER A 34 11.14 -41.68 8.85
N LYS A 35 10.08 -41.45 9.63
CA LYS A 35 9.73 -40.17 10.29
C LYS A 35 9.52 -38.98 9.36
N MET A 36 8.29 -38.90 8.87
CA MET A 36 7.63 -37.68 8.41
C MET A 36 7.54 -36.66 9.55
N GLY A 37 8.65 -35.95 9.79
CA GLY A 37 8.66 -34.70 10.51
C GLY A 37 7.97 -33.66 9.66
N GLU A 38 6.82 -33.18 10.13
CA GLU A 38 6.04 -32.09 9.55
C GLU A 38 6.89 -30.79 9.53
N GLN A 39 7.79 -30.67 8.55
CA GLN A 39 8.36 -29.38 8.19
C GLN A 39 7.26 -28.55 7.54
N LYS A 40 6.54 -27.79 8.36
CA LYS A 40 5.85 -26.58 7.91
C LYS A 40 6.91 -25.59 7.44
N GLY A 41 7.38 -25.82 6.22
CA GLY A 41 8.10 -24.84 5.43
C GLY A 41 7.22 -23.60 5.38
N HIS A 42 7.67 -22.54 6.05
CA HIS A 42 7.16 -21.21 5.80
C HIS A 42 7.44 -20.91 4.33
N GLU A 43 6.45 -21.16 3.46
CA GLU A 43 6.39 -20.59 2.12
C GLU A 43 6.74 -19.12 2.26
N LYS A 44 7.89 -18.73 1.71
CA LYS A 44 8.18 -17.33 1.43
C LYS A 44 7.00 -16.86 0.59
N LYS A 45 6.04 -16.15 1.21
CA LYS A 45 4.99 -15.44 0.47
C LYS A 45 5.70 -14.53 -0.53
N GLU A 46 5.82 -15.02 -1.74
CA GLU A 46 6.40 -14.30 -2.85
C GLU A 46 5.64 -12.99 -2.94
N LYS A 47 6.39 -11.88 -2.93
CA LYS A 47 5.77 -10.56 -2.95
C LYS A 47 5.16 -10.40 -4.34
N MET A 48 3.89 -10.77 -4.44
CA MET A 48 3.06 -10.59 -5.62
C MET A 48 3.29 -9.23 -6.26
N SER A 49 3.65 -9.24 -7.54
CA SER A 49 3.97 -8.05 -8.35
C SER A 49 2.78 -7.09 -8.40
N LYS A 50 3.01 -5.86 -8.84
CA LYS A 50 1.94 -4.87 -8.93
C LYS A 50 0.86 -5.33 -9.93
N GLU A 51 1.29 -5.95 -11.02
CA GLU A 51 0.48 -6.47 -12.12
C GLU A 51 -0.37 -7.65 -11.64
N GLN A 52 0.24 -8.61 -10.93
CA GLN A 52 -0.47 -9.75 -10.33
C GLN A 52 -1.52 -9.29 -9.31
N ARG A 53 -1.25 -8.22 -8.54
CA ARG A 53 -2.25 -7.63 -7.63
C ARG A 53 -3.40 -6.98 -8.36
N ILE A 54 -3.12 -6.26 -9.45
CA ILE A 54 -4.15 -5.65 -10.30
C ILE A 54 -5.04 -6.76 -10.87
N GLU A 55 -4.45 -7.83 -11.38
CA GLU A 55 -5.16 -8.98 -11.94
C GLU A 55 -6.05 -9.67 -10.91
N GLN A 56 -5.51 -10.04 -9.74
CA GLN A 56 -6.29 -10.69 -8.68
C GLN A 56 -7.46 -9.83 -8.21
N ILE A 57 -7.25 -8.52 -8.04
CA ILE A 57 -8.32 -7.63 -7.60
C ILE A 57 -9.34 -7.41 -8.72
N SER A 58 -8.91 -7.36 -9.98
CA SER A 58 -9.81 -7.22 -11.12
C SER A 58 -10.68 -8.45 -11.31
N SER A 59 -10.12 -9.65 -11.15
CA SER A 59 -10.88 -10.91 -11.14
C SER A 59 -11.94 -10.91 -10.03
N LYS A 60 -11.58 -10.52 -8.80
CA LYS A 60 -12.55 -10.43 -7.70
C LYS A 60 -13.65 -9.41 -7.93
N VAL A 61 -13.31 -8.24 -8.48
CA VAL A 61 -14.31 -7.20 -8.82
C VAL A 61 -15.22 -7.68 -9.95
N SER A 62 -14.66 -8.35 -10.96
CA SER A 62 -15.40 -8.98 -12.06
C SER A 62 -16.42 -9.99 -11.53
N THR A 63 -16.00 -10.94 -10.68
CA THR A 63 -16.92 -11.88 -10.01
C THR A 63 -17.94 -11.17 -9.13
N TYR A 64 -17.56 -10.10 -8.45
CA TYR A 64 -18.44 -9.39 -7.52
C TYR A 64 -19.59 -8.63 -8.20
N LEU A 65 -19.34 -8.09 -9.40
CA LEU A 65 -20.28 -7.30 -10.20
C LEU A 65 -20.89 -8.04 -11.39
N GLY A 66 -20.30 -9.17 -11.81
CA GLY A 66 -20.67 -9.85 -13.05
C GLY A 66 -20.24 -9.12 -14.32
N VAL A 67 -19.16 -8.32 -14.27
CA VAL A 67 -18.64 -7.54 -15.42
C VAL A 67 -17.37 -8.17 -15.99
N PRO A 68 -17.03 -7.94 -17.28
CA PRO A 68 -15.83 -8.51 -17.88
C PRO A 68 -14.54 -8.10 -17.16
N GLN A 69 -13.68 -9.08 -16.84
CA GLN A 69 -12.41 -8.83 -16.16
C GLN A 69 -11.51 -7.84 -16.92
N ALA A 70 -11.50 -7.88 -18.25
CA ALA A 70 -10.71 -6.99 -19.10
C ALA A 70 -11.08 -5.50 -18.91
N GLU A 71 -12.37 -5.20 -18.73
CA GLU A 71 -12.85 -3.85 -18.49
C GLU A 71 -12.36 -3.33 -17.13
N VAL A 72 -12.46 -4.18 -16.11
CA VAL A 72 -12.00 -3.86 -14.75
C VAL A 72 -10.48 -3.65 -14.72
N GLN A 73 -9.72 -4.49 -15.43
CA GLN A 73 -8.26 -4.35 -15.54
C GLN A 73 -7.87 -3.02 -16.19
N LYS A 74 -8.54 -2.63 -17.28
CA LYS A 74 -8.31 -1.35 -17.95
C LYS A 74 -8.50 -0.17 -16.99
N LEU A 75 -9.60 -0.18 -16.23
CA LEU A 75 -9.87 0.85 -15.21
C LEU A 75 -8.85 0.81 -14.04
N ALA A 76 -8.37 -0.39 -13.67
CA ALA A 76 -7.43 -0.56 -12.57
C ALA A 76 -5.98 -0.17 -12.93
N GLN A 77 -5.62 -0.30 -14.21
CA GLN A 77 -4.32 0.09 -14.78
C GLN A 77 -4.23 1.60 -15.01
N ASP A 78 -5.36 2.29 -15.21
CA ASP A 78 -5.37 3.75 -15.31
C ASP A 78 -4.78 4.37 -14.03
N SER A 79 -3.67 5.10 -14.19
CA SER A 79 -2.96 5.75 -13.10
C SER A 79 -3.78 6.81 -12.34
N LYS A 80 -4.79 7.41 -12.98
CA LYS A 80 -5.70 8.40 -12.37
C LYS A 80 -6.77 7.72 -11.51
N ILE A 81 -7.21 6.52 -11.91
CA ILE A 81 -8.21 5.73 -11.18
C ILE A 81 -7.50 4.83 -10.17
N GLY A 82 -6.76 3.82 -10.64
CA GLY A 82 -6.07 2.85 -9.82
C GLY A 82 -6.99 1.89 -9.06
N VAL A 83 -6.42 0.75 -8.70
CA VAL A 83 -7.10 -0.40 -8.07
C VAL A 83 -8.02 -0.03 -6.90
N LYS A 84 -7.60 0.90 -6.03
CA LYS A 84 -8.40 1.27 -4.85
C LYS A 84 -9.72 1.93 -5.23
N ASN A 85 -9.71 2.77 -6.27
CA ASN A 85 -10.91 3.46 -6.73
C ASN A 85 -11.81 2.50 -7.49
N VAL A 86 -11.24 1.52 -8.21
CA VAL A 86 -12.02 0.44 -8.82
C VAL A 86 -12.77 -0.38 -7.77
N VAL A 87 -12.12 -0.76 -6.66
CA VAL A 87 -12.80 -1.49 -5.57
C VAL A 87 -13.91 -0.64 -4.93
N PHE A 88 -13.66 0.65 -4.67
CA PHE A 88 -14.69 1.56 -4.14
C PHE A 88 -15.88 1.72 -5.09
N GLY A 89 -15.57 2.01 -6.37
CA GLY A 89 -16.56 2.14 -7.42
C GLY A 89 -17.38 0.88 -7.59
N ALA A 90 -16.77 -0.31 -7.45
CA ALA A 90 -17.48 -1.56 -7.54
C ALA A 90 -18.49 -1.78 -6.41
N VAL A 91 -18.13 -1.43 -5.18
CA VAL A 91 -19.07 -1.53 -4.05
C VAL A 91 -20.24 -0.54 -4.23
N ILE A 92 -19.95 0.69 -4.65
CA ILE A 92 -20.99 1.69 -4.90
C ILE A 92 -21.89 1.25 -6.06
N ALA A 93 -21.31 0.82 -7.17
CA ALA A 93 -22.00 0.26 -8.32
C ALA A 93 -23.01 -0.82 -7.93
N LYS A 94 -22.59 -1.77 -7.10
CA LYS A 94 -23.48 -2.83 -6.61
C LYS A 94 -24.58 -2.29 -5.69
N LYS A 95 -24.27 -1.36 -4.80
CA LYS A 95 -25.23 -0.83 -3.82
C LYS A 95 -26.27 0.08 -4.44
N THR A 96 -25.92 0.82 -5.48
CA THR A 96 -26.82 1.74 -6.18
C THR A 96 -27.36 1.16 -7.49
N ASN A 97 -27.08 -0.12 -7.76
CA ASN A 97 -27.46 -0.82 -8.99
C ASN A 97 -27.10 -0.05 -10.27
N GLN A 98 -25.89 0.51 -10.33
CA GLN A 98 -25.39 1.29 -11.47
C GLN A 98 -24.13 0.67 -12.06
N PRO A 99 -23.78 0.95 -13.33
CA PRO A 99 -22.54 0.48 -13.93
C PRO A 99 -21.29 0.96 -13.19
N LEU A 100 -20.24 0.13 -13.17
CA LEU A 100 -18.94 0.49 -12.56
C LEU A 100 -18.38 1.80 -13.14
N ALA A 101 -18.45 1.96 -14.46
CA ALA A 101 -18.00 3.18 -15.14
C ALA A 101 -18.72 4.44 -14.64
N GLN A 102 -20.03 4.34 -14.37
CA GLN A 102 -20.82 5.46 -13.86
C GLN A 102 -20.40 5.83 -12.43
N ALA A 103 -20.23 4.84 -11.54
CA ALA A 103 -19.76 5.10 -10.18
C ALA A 103 -18.35 5.75 -10.15
N ILE A 104 -17.48 5.39 -11.10
CA ILE A 104 -16.15 6.03 -11.25
C ILE A 104 -16.28 7.47 -11.78
N ALA A 105 -17.13 7.71 -12.78
CA ALA A 105 -17.38 9.04 -13.33
C ALA A 105 -17.98 10.01 -12.29
N GLU A 106 -18.88 9.53 -11.42
CA GLU A 106 -19.43 10.33 -10.32
C GLU A 106 -18.33 10.80 -9.35
N LYS A 107 -17.33 9.95 -9.09
CA LYS A 107 -16.17 10.31 -8.28
C LYS A 107 -15.28 11.33 -8.98
N GLU A 108 -15.19 11.32 -10.31
CA GLU A 108 -14.48 12.38 -11.05
C GLU A 108 -15.21 13.72 -10.96
N LYS A 109 -16.55 13.72 -11.03
CA LYS A 109 -17.36 14.95 -10.90
C LYS A 109 -17.33 15.54 -9.49
N LEU A 110 -17.52 14.70 -8.47
CA LEU A 110 -17.62 15.16 -7.08
C LEU A 110 -16.24 15.31 -6.43
N GLY A 111 -15.23 14.59 -6.91
CA GLY A 111 -13.86 14.64 -6.41
C GLY A 111 -13.56 13.68 -5.25
N HIS A 112 -14.55 13.36 -4.40
CA HIS A 112 -14.34 12.49 -3.23
C HIS A 112 -15.42 11.41 -3.07
N TRP A 113 -15.01 10.16 -2.79
CA TRP A 113 -15.94 9.05 -2.55
C TRP A 113 -16.93 9.30 -1.42
N LYS A 114 -16.56 10.12 -0.43
CA LYS A 114 -17.48 10.55 0.63
C LYS A 114 -18.70 11.29 0.06
N GLN A 115 -18.49 12.18 -0.91
CA GLN A 115 -19.59 12.91 -1.54
C GLN A 115 -20.45 12.00 -2.41
N VAL A 116 -19.84 11.06 -3.14
CA VAL A 116 -20.58 10.03 -3.89
C VAL A 116 -21.46 9.20 -2.96
N MET A 117 -20.92 8.72 -1.83
CA MET A 117 -21.69 7.99 -0.83
C MET A 117 -22.84 8.83 -0.27
N THR A 118 -22.58 10.09 0.07
CA THR A 118 -23.61 11.02 0.57
C THR A 118 -24.72 11.25 -0.46
N ALA A 119 -24.38 11.43 -1.75
CA ALA A 119 -25.35 11.60 -2.83
C ALA A 119 -26.31 10.42 -2.95
N HIS A 120 -25.82 9.21 -2.68
CA HIS A 120 -26.60 7.97 -2.72
C HIS A 120 -27.14 7.51 -1.36
N LYS A 121 -27.06 8.36 -0.32
CA LYS A 121 -27.49 8.03 1.05
C LYS A 121 -26.82 6.76 1.62
N LEU A 122 -25.59 6.49 1.22
CA LEU A 122 -24.78 5.36 1.68
C LEU A 122 -23.86 5.80 2.83
N GLU A 123 -23.68 4.93 3.82
CA GLU A 123 -22.74 5.15 4.92
C GLU A 123 -21.51 4.24 4.83
N TRP A 124 -20.44 4.62 5.53
CA TRP A 124 -19.21 3.83 5.58
C TRP A 124 -19.44 2.40 6.06
N LYS A 125 -20.42 2.19 6.95
CA LYS A 125 -20.82 0.89 7.47
C LYS A 125 -21.36 -0.05 6.39
N ASP A 126 -21.95 0.49 5.33
CA ASP A 126 -22.52 -0.28 4.21
C ASP A 126 -21.47 -0.64 3.18
N ILE A 127 -20.40 0.17 3.11
CA ILE A 127 -19.33 0.05 2.11
C ILE A 127 -18.19 -0.83 2.63
N TYR A 128 -17.71 -0.59 3.84
CA TYR A 128 -16.50 -1.23 4.35
C TYR A 128 -16.55 -2.78 4.40
N PRO A 129 -17.65 -3.43 4.82
CA PRO A 129 -17.76 -4.88 4.81
C PRO A 129 -17.69 -5.46 3.39
N GLU A 130 -18.34 -4.80 2.43
CA GLU A 130 -18.32 -5.20 1.02
C GLU A 130 -16.92 -5.05 0.41
N MET A 131 -16.23 -3.95 0.73
CA MET A 131 -14.85 -3.76 0.29
C MET A 131 -13.92 -4.85 0.82
N LYS A 132 -14.14 -5.33 2.04
CA LYS A 132 -13.37 -6.43 2.62
C LYS A 132 -13.57 -7.76 1.89
N LYS A 133 -14.76 -8.02 1.32
CA LYS A 133 -15.01 -9.23 0.51
C LYS A 133 -14.12 -9.24 -0.73
N ILE A 134 -14.00 -8.10 -1.41
CA ILE A 134 -13.19 -7.94 -2.62
C ILE A 134 -11.69 -7.86 -2.27
N ALA A 135 -11.35 -7.07 -1.26
CA ALA A 135 -9.98 -6.79 -0.85
C ALA A 135 -9.85 -6.91 0.68
N PRO A 136 -9.52 -8.10 1.22
CA PRO A 136 -9.43 -8.34 2.67
C PRO A 136 -8.35 -7.52 3.39
N HIS A 137 -7.37 -7.02 2.64
CA HIS A 137 -6.31 -6.14 3.14
C HIS A 137 -6.62 -4.65 2.94
N PHE A 138 -7.79 -4.31 2.38
CA PHE A 138 -8.24 -2.94 2.17
C PHE A 138 -8.40 -2.22 3.50
N GLY A 139 -7.81 -1.03 3.60
CA GLY A 139 -7.86 -0.25 4.83
C GLY A 139 -7.11 -0.86 6.01
N LYS A 140 -6.28 -1.92 5.83
CA LYS A 140 -5.28 -2.28 6.86
C LYS A 140 -4.36 -1.08 7.02
N LYS A 141 -4.64 -0.25 8.03
CA LYS A 141 -3.76 0.85 8.44
C LYS A 141 -2.38 0.26 8.58
N LEU A 142 -1.38 0.95 8.03
CA LEU A 142 0.01 0.65 8.27
C LEU A 142 0.19 0.63 9.80
N LYS A 143 0.22 -0.56 10.40
CA LYS A 143 0.52 -0.77 11.82
C LYS A 143 2.02 -0.52 12.05
N LEU A 144 2.54 0.62 11.57
CA LEU A 144 3.90 1.06 11.84
C LEU A 144 4.00 1.63 13.25
N ILE A 145 2.91 2.21 13.76
CA ILE A 145 2.89 2.97 15.01
C ILE A 145 2.23 2.15 16.11
N LYS A 146 2.73 0.94 16.35
CA LYS A 146 2.37 0.15 17.54
C LYS A 146 3.49 0.11 18.57
N ASN A 147 4.72 0.41 18.16
CA ASN A 147 5.88 0.49 19.04
C ASN A 147 6.29 1.97 19.18
N PRO A 148 5.97 2.64 20.31
CA PRO A 148 6.37 4.01 20.56
C PRO A 148 7.90 4.20 20.58
N THR A 149 8.65 3.20 21.08
CA THR A 149 10.11 3.23 21.20
C THR A 149 10.77 3.35 19.82
N MET A 150 10.42 2.45 18.91
CA MET A 150 10.86 2.48 17.51
C MET A 150 10.56 3.82 16.83
N MET A 151 9.42 4.43 17.15
CA MET A 151 9.07 5.73 16.59
C MET A 151 10.02 6.82 17.07
N TYR A 152 10.40 6.84 18.36
CA TYR A 152 11.35 7.82 18.87
C TYR A 152 12.74 7.64 18.27
N GLU A 153 13.20 6.41 18.06
CA GLU A 153 14.48 6.11 17.38
C GLU A 153 14.48 6.64 15.94
N VAL A 154 13.43 6.34 15.18
CA VAL A 154 13.33 6.82 13.80
C VAL A 154 13.16 8.33 13.72
N LEU A 155 12.41 8.94 14.65
CA LEU A 155 12.28 10.39 14.70
C LEU A 155 13.61 11.05 15.09
N SER A 156 14.38 10.45 16.00
CA SER A 156 15.71 10.94 16.39
C SER A 156 16.64 11.03 15.18
N THR A 157 16.74 9.95 14.40
CA THR A 157 17.55 9.94 13.16
C THR A 157 16.98 10.83 12.05
N TYR A 158 15.70 11.19 12.11
CA TYR A 158 15.04 12.01 11.10
C TYR A 158 15.15 13.51 11.38
N THR A 159 14.99 13.92 12.65
CA THR A 159 15.05 15.31 13.07
C THR A 159 16.42 15.74 13.59
N GLY A 160 17.29 14.79 13.94
CA GLY A 160 18.56 15.07 14.62
C GLY A 160 18.40 15.37 16.12
N GLU A 161 17.21 15.11 16.68
CA GLU A 161 16.91 15.36 18.10
C GLU A 161 17.11 14.08 18.90
N SER A 162 17.53 14.17 20.16
CA SER A 162 17.65 12.96 21.00
C SER A 162 16.28 12.32 21.27
N THR A 163 16.25 11.00 21.51
CA THR A 163 15.02 10.29 21.89
C THR A 163 14.43 10.82 23.21
N SER A 164 15.28 11.30 24.12
CA SER A 164 14.87 11.94 25.38
C SER A 164 14.17 13.28 25.12
N THR A 165 14.75 14.14 24.27
CA THR A 165 14.16 15.41 23.85
C THR A 165 12.78 15.18 23.20
N LEU A 166 12.68 14.19 22.32
CA LEU A 166 11.41 13.86 21.64
C LEU A 166 10.32 13.37 22.60
N LYS A 167 10.68 12.57 23.62
CA LYS A 167 9.76 12.16 24.68
C LYS A 167 9.31 13.36 25.51
N GLY A 168 10.26 14.20 25.94
CA GLY A 168 9.98 15.42 26.70
C GLY A 168 9.07 16.40 25.95
N LEU A 169 9.28 16.58 24.63
CA LEU A 169 8.37 17.37 23.79
C LEU A 169 6.97 16.74 23.71
N ASN A 170 6.89 15.42 23.59
CA ASN A 170 5.62 14.72 23.52
C ASN A 170 4.78 14.90 24.80
N GLU A 171 5.44 14.84 25.96
CA GLU A 171 4.85 15.07 27.29
C GLU A 171 4.49 16.55 27.50
N LYS A 172 5.43 17.47 27.25
CA LYS A 172 5.25 18.92 27.40
C LYS A 172 4.06 19.46 26.62
N TYR A 173 3.88 19.02 25.38
CA TYR A 173 2.79 19.46 24.52
C TYR A 173 1.55 18.55 24.59
N ASN A 174 1.56 17.51 25.43
CA ASN A 174 0.51 16.50 25.56
C ASN A 174 -0.02 16.01 24.20
N ILE A 175 0.91 15.66 23.30
CA ILE A 175 0.59 15.21 21.95
C ILE A 175 0.68 13.68 21.86
N HIS A 176 -0.17 13.10 21.00
CA HIS A 176 -0.01 11.69 20.66
C HIS A 176 1.27 11.52 19.81
N PRO A 177 1.99 10.40 19.91
CA PRO A 177 3.06 9.98 19.00
C PRO A 177 2.87 10.31 17.50
N LYS A 178 1.65 10.15 16.97
CA LYS A 178 1.32 10.50 15.58
C LYS A 178 1.37 12.01 15.30
N GLY A 179 1.01 12.82 16.31
CA GLY A 179 1.16 14.26 16.29
C GLY A 179 2.63 14.66 16.22
N LEU A 180 3.49 14.02 17.02
CA LEU A 180 4.93 14.25 16.97
C LEU A 180 5.48 13.95 15.57
N MET A 181 5.11 12.82 14.96
CA MET A 181 5.49 12.52 13.57
C MET A 181 5.05 13.62 12.58
N LYS A 182 3.83 14.14 12.72
CA LYS A 182 3.34 15.22 11.84
C LYS A 182 4.15 16.50 12.04
N ALA A 183 4.46 16.85 13.28
CA ALA A 183 5.31 17.99 13.61
C ALA A 183 6.72 17.82 13.04
N SER A 184 7.32 16.63 13.15
CA SER A 184 8.64 16.34 12.57
C SER A 184 8.67 16.49 11.05
N VAL A 185 7.65 15.99 10.35
CA VAL A 185 7.52 16.16 8.89
C VAL A 185 7.39 17.65 8.53
N LEU A 186 6.59 18.40 9.28
CA LEU A 186 6.41 19.83 9.06
C LEU A 186 7.68 20.64 9.37
N SER A 187 8.39 20.28 10.43
CA SER A 187 9.69 20.86 10.79
C SER A 187 10.70 20.66 9.66
N LYS A 188 10.84 19.42 9.16
CA LYS A 188 11.73 19.13 8.02
C LYS A 188 11.33 19.87 6.76
N ALA A 189 10.03 19.91 6.44
CA ALA A 189 9.53 20.55 5.21
C ALA A 189 9.58 22.08 5.25
N SER A 190 9.45 22.69 6.44
CA SER A 190 9.51 24.14 6.64
C SER A 190 10.89 24.68 6.97
N GLY A 191 11.84 23.80 7.35
CA GLY A 191 13.14 24.19 7.90
C GLY A 191 13.08 24.80 9.31
N LYS A 192 11.91 24.80 9.97
CA LYS A 192 11.75 25.32 11.33
C LYS A 192 12.09 24.26 12.38
N LYS A 193 12.47 24.70 13.58
CA LYS A 193 12.69 23.80 14.72
C LYS A 193 11.41 23.06 15.09
N LEU A 194 11.55 21.81 15.54
CA LEU A 194 10.43 20.95 15.89
C LEU A 194 9.53 21.59 16.97
N GLU A 195 10.14 22.17 18.00
CA GLU A 195 9.41 22.82 19.08
C GLU A 195 8.58 24.02 18.59
N ASP A 196 9.09 24.80 17.64
CA ASP A 196 8.35 25.94 17.08
C ASP A 196 7.13 25.48 16.27
N VAL A 197 7.26 24.36 15.54
CA VAL A 197 6.12 23.74 14.87
C VAL A 197 5.08 23.22 15.87
N LEU A 198 5.52 22.66 17.00
CA LEU A 198 4.64 22.18 18.06
C LEU A 198 3.85 23.32 18.72
N LYS A 199 4.48 24.48 18.97
CA LYS A 199 3.80 25.68 19.51
C LYS A 199 2.66 26.17 18.63
N LEU A 200 2.73 25.95 17.32
CA LEU A 200 1.67 26.34 16.39
C LEU A 200 0.44 25.43 16.47
N LYS A 201 0.55 24.23 17.07
CA LYS A 201 -0.57 23.31 17.23
C LYS A 201 -1.38 23.65 18.48
N THR A 202 -2.62 24.06 18.30
CA THR A 202 -3.60 24.34 19.37
C THR A 202 -4.68 23.27 19.40
N LYS A 203 -5.64 23.32 20.33
CA LYS A 203 -6.78 22.39 20.32
C LYS A 203 -7.73 22.64 19.14
N ASP A 204 -7.84 23.89 18.71
CA ASP A 204 -8.84 24.34 17.74
C ASP A 204 -8.40 24.22 16.28
N ASN A 205 -7.10 24.01 16.02
CA ASN A 205 -6.56 23.90 14.67
C ASN A 205 -6.18 22.46 14.28
N LYS A 206 -6.09 22.22 12.98
CA LYS A 206 -5.61 20.96 12.41
C LYS A 206 -4.15 21.11 11.96
N TRP A 207 -3.50 19.98 11.70
CA TRP A 207 -2.12 19.98 11.22
C TRP A 207 -1.99 20.57 9.82
N GLU A 208 -3.07 20.51 9.04
CA GLU A 208 -3.21 21.17 7.75
C GLU A 208 -3.13 22.70 7.92
N ASP A 209 -3.76 23.27 8.95
CA ASP A 209 -3.69 24.71 9.25
C ASP A 209 -2.29 25.12 9.68
N VAL A 210 -1.60 24.27 10.45
CA VAL A 210 -0.19 24.48 10.81
C VAL A 210 0.70 24.47 9.57
N ALA A 211 0.44 23.57 8.61
CA ALA A 211 1.19 23.53 7.35
C ALA A 211 0.99 24.82 6.53
N THR A 212 -0.25 25.32 6.46
CA THR A 212 -0.58 26.59 5.82
C THR A 212 0.13 27.76 6.50
N LYS A 213 0.10 27.83 7.85
CA LYS A 213 0.81 28.87 8.61
C LYS A 213 2.31 28.87 8.41
N LEU A 214 2.89 27.69 8.16
CA LEU A 214 4.32 27.52 7.88
C LEU A 214 4.68 27.76 6.40
N ASN A 215 3.69 28.10 5.55
CA ASN A 215 3.84 28.26 4.11
C ASN A 215 4.54 27.05 3.44
N VAL A 216 4.20 25.84 3.89
CA VAL A 216 4.80 24.61 3.37
C VAL A 216 4.03 24.13 2.14
N ASP A 217 4.73 24.05 1.01
CA ASP A 217 4.18 23.50 -0.22
C ASP A 217 3.82 22.00 -0.09
N LYS A 218 2.74 21.59 -0.78
CA LYS A 218 2.23 20.20 -0.74
C LYS A 218 3.25 19.19 -1.24
N GLN A 219 4.07 19.54 -2.22
CA GLN A 219 5.12 18.68 -2.75
C GLN A 219 6.22 18.46 -1.71
N LYS A 220 6.76 19.53 -1.11
CA LYS A 220 7.75 19.43 -0.02
C LYS A 220 7.23 18.58 1.14
N LEU A 221 5.97 18.79 1.52
CA LEU A 221 5.32 18.01 2.58
C LEU A 221 5.21 16.52 2.21
N SER A 222 4.90 16.23 0.94
CA SER A 222 4.80 14.86 0.42
C SER A 222 6.15 14.15 0.41
N GLU A 223 7.22 14.85 -0.02
CA GLU A 223 8.59 14.35 -0.04
C GLU A 223 9.10 14.06 1.38
N ALA A 224 8.98 15.02 2.30
CA ALA A 224 9.34 14.84 3.71
C ALA A 224 8.60 13.66 4.35
N ARG A 225 7.30 13.51 4.03
CA ARG A 225 6.51 12.35 4.47
C ARG A 225 7.03 11.04 3.86
N LYS A 226 7.33 11.00 2.56
CA LYS A 226 7.86 9.78 1.90
C LYS A 226 9.17 9.34 2.57
N GLU A 227 10.06 10.29 2.87
CA GLU A 227 11.34 10.05 3.54
C GLU A 227 11.14 9.42 4.93
N LEU A 228 10.33 10.05 5.80
CA LEU A 228 10.06 9.52 7.14
C LEU A 228 9.47 8.09 7.08
N PHE A 229 8.52 7.86 6.16
CA PHE A 229 7.92 6.54 5.99
C PHE A 229 8.87 5.52 5.34
N ALA A 230 9.90 5.95 4.61
CA ALA A 230 10.95 5.06 4.14
C ALA A 230 11.80 4.58 5.33
N LYS A 231 12.25 5.51 6.19
CA LYS A 231 13.00 5.19 7.42
C LYS A 231 12.23 4.26 8.35
N LEU A 232 10.96 4.55 8.64
CA LEU A 232 10.09 3.66 9.44
C LEU A 232 9.93 2.25 8.86
N ARG A 233 10.01 2.10 7.53
CA ARG A 233 9.93 0.78 6.89
C ARG A 233 11.27 0.05 6.91
N ALA A 234 12.39 0.77 6.87
CA ALA A 234 13.72 0.19 6.97
C ALA A 234 13.93 -0.41 8.37
N GLU A 235 13.76 0.42 9.40
CA GLU A 235 13.84 0.03 10.81
C GLU A 235 12.97 -1.20 11.13
N LYS A 236 11.73 -1.22 10.62
CA LYS A 236 10.82 -2.36 10.86
C LYS A 236 11.33 -3.66 10.22
N LYS A 237 12.05 -3.57 9.11
CA LYS A 237 12.63 -4.75 8.47
C LYS A 237 13.83 -5.25 9.27
N GLU A 238 14.66 -4.35 9.78
CA GLU A 238 15.84 -4.65 10.60
C GLU A 238 15.41 -5.35 11.90
N GLN A 239 14.50 -4.77 12.68
CA GLN A 239 13.95 -5.41 13.90
C GLN A 239 13.35 -6.80 13.62
N LYS A 240 12.75 -7.00 12.45
CA LYS A 240 12.20 -8.30 12.05
C LYS A 240 13.28 -9.29 11.63
N GLN A 241 14.42 -8.82 11.13
CA GLN A 241 15.56 -9.66 10.79
C GLN A 241 16.30 -10.10 12.05
N GLU A 242 16.54 -9.18 12.99
CA GLU A 242 17.16 -9.44 14.29
C GLU A 242 16.35 -10.46 15.10
N GLN A 243 15.03 -10.24 15.26
CA GLN A 243 14.14 -11.20 15.94
C GLN A 243 14.17 -12.61 15.32
N LYS A 244 14.39 -12.71 14.00
CA LYS A 244 14.51 -14.01 13.32
C LYS A 244 15.86 -14.66 13.50
N GLN A 245 16.92 -13.88 13.71
CA GLN A 245 18.26 -14.38 13.98
C GLN A 245 18.36 -14.88 15.43
N GLU A 246 17.84 -14.10 16.38
CA GLU A 246 17.75 -14.48 17.79
C GLU A 246 16.95 -15.77 17.99
N GLN A 247 15.79 -15.89 17.33
CA GLN A 247 14.97 -17.11 17.38
C GLN A 247 15.66 -18.35 16.78
N LYS A 248 16.58 -18.16 15.83
CA LYS A 248 17.37 -19.27 15.25
C LYS A 248 18.55 -19.66 16.14
N GLN A 249 19.14 -18.70 16.84
CA GLN A 249 20.27 -18.93 17.75
C GLN A 249 19.81 -19.54 19.08
N GLY A 250 18.65 -19.14 19.61
CA GLY A 250 18.06 -19.73 20.82
C GLY A 250 17.41 -21.10 20.64
N LEU A 251 17.33 -21.62 19.42
CA LEU A 251 16.92 -23.01 19.14
C LEU A 251 18.12 -23.99 19.01
N ASN A 252 19.34 -23.45 19.03
CA ASN A 252 20.60 -24.22 18.96
C ASN A 252 21.33 -24.26 20.33
N GLN A 253 20.67 -23.83 21.41
CA GLN A 253 21.07 -24.04 22.81
C GLN A 253 20.06 -24.96 23.47
#